data_AF-A0A5N7ZGQ1-F1
#
_entry.id   AF-A0A5N7ZGQ1-F1
#
_cell.length_a   1.000
_cell.length_b   1.000
_cell.length_c   1.000
_cell.angle_alpha   90.00
_cell.angle_beta   90.00
_cell.angle_gamma   90.00
#
_symmetry.space_group_name_H-M   'P 1'
#
loop_
_entity.id
_entity.type
_entity.pdbx_description
1 polymer ?
#
loop_
_entity_poly.entity_id
_entity_poly.type
_entity_poly.pdbx_seq_one_letter_code
_entity_poly.pdbx_strand_id
1 'polypeptide(L)'
;MNMNQYPESPFKIKVSFHKVLETLEHIAHSDDADYRSNYAKALLKEAGTVPELRDGITSYDQIQQQEKLIHNLLADLFPTALTHNEIKAVTVPFQNITFNYTERFKKILKEAGKDFDMTIRDFDQHQFYILNCCLILNSFYNRDFDFSRPLFYDIPDKDGIIRHYRIMYNADFMEIIKKKKKNVSKVLNGAGPDCAVPALVAMKTKAV
;
A
#
# COMPACT_ATOMS: atom_id res chain seq x y z
N MET A 1 13.21 9.39 4.75
CA MET A 1 13.83 8.26 3.98
C MET A 1 13.16 8.10 2.60
N ASN A 2 13.92 7.71 1.56
CA ASN A 2 13.38 7.43 0.23
C ASN A 2 12.57 6.12 0.25
N MET A 3 11.40 6.11 -0.39
CA MET A 3 10.51 4.95 -0.38
C MET A 3 10.98 3.83 -1.31
N ASN A 4 11.84 4.10 -2.30
CA ASN A 4 12.26 3.06 -3.23
C ASN A 4 13.42 2.20 -2.69
N GLN A 5 13.09 1.01 -2.17
CA GLN A 5 14.08 0.04 -1.68
C GLN A 5 14.86 -0.66 -2.82
N TYR A 6 14.29 -0.72 -4.03
CA TYR A 6 14.86 -1.47 -5.15
C TYR A 6 15.14 -0.53 -6.34
N PRO A 7 16.40 -0.12 -6.55
CA PRO A 7 16.74 0.88 -7.57
C PRO A 7 16.45 0.42 -9.01
N GLU A 8 16.54 -0.88 -9.27
CA GLU A 8 16.27 -1.50 -10.58
C GLU A 8 14.77 -1.66 -10.88
N SER A 9 13.89 -1.21 -9.99
CA SER A 9 12.44 -1.25 -10.23
C SER A 9 12.05 -0.45 -11.49
N PRO A 10 11.23 -0.99 -12.40
CA PRO A 10 10.66 -0.21 -13.49
C PRO A 10 9.58 0.77 -13.01
N PHE A 11 9.20 0.71 -11.72
CA PHE A 11 8.17 1.56 -11.15
C PHE A 11 8.72 2.79 -10.45
N LYS A 12 8.03 3.92 -10.65
CA LYS A 12 8.10 5.09 -9.78
C LYS A 12 6.95 5.05 -8.79
N ILE A 13 7.26 4.69 -7.55
CA ILE A 13 6.24 4.47 -6.52
C ILE A 13 5.78 5.81 -5.94
N LYS A 14 4.47 5.92 -5.73
CA LYS A 14 3.82 7.03 -5.02
C LYS A 14 2.77 6.46 -4.07
N VAL A 15 2.62 7.04 -2.90
CA VAL A 15 1.53 6.66 -1.97
C VAL A 15 0.46 7.74 -2.03
N SER A 16 -0.75 7.39 -2.45
CA SER A 16 -1.87 8.33 -2.42
C SER A 16 -3.14 7.65 -1.94
N PHE A 17 -4.00 8.46 -1.34
CA PHE A 17 -5.29 8.06 -0.79
C PHE A 17 -6.44 8.48 -1.71
N HIS A 18 -6.16 8.82 -2.97
CA HIS A 18 -7.16 9.34 -3.91
C HIS A 18 -8.42 8.46 -4.02
N LYS A 19 -8.29 7.12 -4.07
CA LYS A 19 -9.44 6.20 -4.07
C LYS A 19 -10.29 6.28 -2.79
N VAL A 20 -9.65 6.47 -1.64
CA VAL A 20 -10.36 6.69 -0.37
C VAL A 20 -11.07 8.04 -0.40
N LEU A 21 -10.39 9.08 -0.89
CA LEU A 21 -10.98 10.41 -1.03
C LEU A 21 -12.16 10.41 -2.00
N GLU A 22 -12.07 9.71 -3.14
CA GLU A 22 -13.17 9.54 -4.10
C GLU A 22 -14.36 8.80 -3.48
N THR A 23 -14.10 7.79 -2.65
CA THR A 23 -15.15 7.10 -1.89
C THR A 23 -15.84 8.05 -0.90
N LEU A 24 -15.06 8.86 -0.18
CA LEU A 24 -15.60 9.88 0.73
C LEU A 24 -16.37 10.97 -0.03
N GLU A 25 -15.91 11.38 -1.20
CA GLU A 25 -16.62 12.32 -2.09
C GLU A 25 -17.98 11.77 -2.48
N HIS A 26 -18.04 10.49 -2.87
CA HIS A 26 -19.32 9.85 -3.18
C HIS A 26 -20.26 9.84 -1.96
N ILE A 27 -19.77 9.46 -0.78
CA ILE A 27 -20.55 9.46 0.47
C ILE A 27 -21.03 10.88 0.83
N ALA A 28 -20.19 11.90 0.66
CA ALA A 28 -20.53 13.28 0.96
C ALA A 28 -21.69 13.82 0.12
N HIS A 29 -21.85 13.35 -1.12
CA HIS A 29 -22.87 13.83 -2.07
C HIS A 29 -24.11 12.93 -2.18
N SER A 30 -23.97 11.63 -1.90
CA SER A 30 -24.96 10.61 -2.32
C SER A 30 -25.54 9.80 -1.15
N ASP A 31 -25.04 9.98 0.07
CA ASP A 31 -25.53 9.23 1.24
C ASP A 31 -26.67 10.02 1.92
N ASP A 32 -27.84 9.37 2.03
CA ASP A 32 -29.02 9.95 2.67
C ASP A 32 -28.83 10.15 4.18
N ALA A 33 -27.86 9.46 4.79
CA ALA A 33 -27.58 9.59 6.21
C ALA A 33 -26.68 10.81 6.50
N ASP A 34 -27.28 11.85 7.07
CA ASP A 34 -26.60 13.10 7.43
C ASP A 34 -25.28 12.91 8.19
N TYR A 35 -25.23 11.95 9.12
CA TYR A 35 -24.03 11.72 9.91
C TYR A 35 -22.85 11.22 9.06
N ARG A 36 -23.09 10.38 8.05
CA ARG A 36 -22.04 9.88 7.14
C ARG A 36 -21.60 10.96 6.18
N SER A 37 -22.55 11.71 5.62
CA SER A 37 -22.25 12.85 4.76
C SER A 37 -21.40 13.89 5.48
N ASN A 38 -21.78 14.26 6.72
CA ASN A 38 -21.03 15.23 7.53
C ASN A 38 -19.64 14.72 7.93
N TYR A 39 -19.52 13.44 8.30
CA TYR A 39 -18.24 12.80 8.58
C TYR A 39 -17.30 12.85 7.35
N ALA A 40 -17.80 12.45 6.18
CA ALA A 40 -17.02 12.47 4.94
C ALA A 40 -16.58 13.88 4.56
N LYS A 41 -17.47 14.88 4.65
CA LYS A 41 -17.15 16.30 4.39
C LYS A 41 -16.07 16.83 5.33
N ALA A 42 -16.13 16.47 6.61
CA ALA A 42 -15.12 16.88 7.59
C ALA A 42 -13.73 16.31 7.24
N LEU A 43 -13.65 15.02 6.91
CA LEU A 43 -12.40 14.39 6.49
C LEU A 43 -11.86 14.96 5.18
N LEU A 44 -12.72 15.16 4.17
CA LEU A 44 -12.33 15.77 2.89
C LEU A 44 -11.76 17.18 3.08
N LYS A 45 -12.37 17.97 3.98
CA LYS A 45 -11.88 19.31 4.31
C LYS A 45 -10.48 19.27 4.94
N GLU A 46 -10.24 18.35 5.88
CA GLU A 46 -8.94 18.19 6.53
C GLU A 46 -7.89 17.69 5.52
N ALA A 47 -8.22 16.66 4.73
CA ALA A 47 -7.36 16.14 3.67
C ALA A 47 -7.02 17.18 2.59
N GLY A 48 -7.94 18.10 2.29
CA GLY A 48 -7.71 19.20 1.35
C GLY A 48 -6.62 20.19 1.77
N THR A 49 -6.20 20.18 3.05
CA THR A 49 -5.05 20.97 3.52
C THR A 49 -3.70 20.36 3.16
N VAL A 50 -3.68 19.10 2.70
CA VAL A 50 -2.47 18.35 2.34
C VAL A 50 -2.67 17.70 0.95
N PRO A 51 -2.44 18.44 -0.14
CA PRO A 51 -2.68 17.97 -1.51
C PRO A 51 -1.93 16.66 -1.85
N GLU A 52 -0.77 16.42 -1.21
CA GLU A 52 0.04 15.22 -1.40
C GLU A 52 -0.70 13.93 -1.05
N LEU A 53 -1.71 13.98 -0.17
CA LEU A 53 -2.56 12.82 0.12
C LEU A 53 -3.35 12.37 -1.12
N ARG A 54 -3.66 13.28 -2.04
CA ARG A 54 -4.31 12.95 -3.33
C ARG A 54 -3.29 12.72 -4.44
N ASP A 55 -2.31 13.61 -4.58
CA ASP A 55 -1.40 13.65 -5.73
C ASP A 55 -0.22 12.67 -5.65
N GLY A 56 0.06 12.20 -4.44
CA GLY A 56 1.06 11.18 -4.15
C GLY A 56 2.24 11.67 -3.33
N ILE A 57 2.45 10.99 -2.21
CA ILE A 57 3.60 11.06 -1.33
C ILE A 57 4.77 10.24 -1.92
N THR A 58 5.99 10.75 -1.79
CA THR A 58 7.22 10.12 -2.32
C THR A 58 8.27 9.82 -1.26
N SER A 59 8.04 10.22 0.00
CA SER A 59 8.95 9.97 1.11
C SER A 59 8.20 9.45 2.33
N TYR A 60 8.85 8.60 3.11
CA TYR A 60 8.27 8.09 4.35
C TYR A 60 8.04 9.20 5.39
N ASP A 61 8.87 10.23 5.38
CA ASP A 61 8.80 11.34 6.35
C ASP A 61 7.49 12.12 6.19
N GLN A 62 7.00 12.27 4.95
CA GLN A 62 5.68 12.87 4.69
C GLN A 62 4.53 12.02 5.23
N ILE A 63 4.65 10.69 5.21
CA ILE A 63 3.65 9.80 5.83
C ILE A 63 3.63 10.00 7.34
N GLN A 64 4.81 10.05 7.97
CA GLN A 64 4.91 10.26 9.42
C GLN A 64 4.36 11.63 9.84
N GLN A 65 4.64 12.68 9.08
CA GLN A 65 4.10 14.03 9.36
C GLN A 65 2.56 14.07 9.36
N GLN A 66 1.93 13.19 8.59
CA GLN A 66 0.48 13.14 8.41
C GLN A 66 -0.17 11.92 9.06
N GLU A 67 0.54 11.23 9.97
CA GLU A 67 0.12 9.94 10.53
C GLU A 67 -1.32 9.98 11.08
N LYS A 68 -1.66 11.01 11.85
CA LYS A 68 -2.99 11.16 12.46
C LYS A 68 -4.09 11.33 11.41
N LEU A 69 -3.85 12.17 10.40
CA LEU A 69 -4.82 12.42 9.32
C LEU A 69 -4.99 11.16 8.46
N ILE A 70 -3.90 10.49 8.12
CA ILE A 70 -3.91 9.21 7.41
C ILE A 70 -4.68 8.15 8.20
N HIS A 71 -4.46 8.06 9.52
CA HIS A 71 -5.20 7.13 10.39
C HIS A 71 -6.71 7.39 10.32
N ASN A 72 -7.12 8.65 10.39
CA ASN A 72 -8.54 9.04 10.32
C ASN A 72 -9.15 8.74 8.94
N LEU A 73 -8.43 9.01 7.86
CA LEU A 73 -8.88 8.70 6.49
C LEU A 73 -9.11 7.20 6.28
N LEU A 74 -8.36 6.36 6.98
CA LEU A 74 -8.41 4.91 6.85
C LEU A 74 -9.38 4.23 7.83
N ALA A 75 -10.13 4.98 8.63
CA ALA A 75 -10.96 4.42 9.70
C ALA A 75 -12.00 3.39 9.20
N ASP A 76 -12.58 3.60 8.02
CA ASP A 76 -13.53 2.65 7.42
C ASP A 76 -12.86 1.34 6.96
N LEU A 77 -11.57 1.38 6.63
CA LEU A 77 -10.77 0.21 6.24
C LEU A 77 -10.13 -0.50 7.46
N PHE A 78 -9.95 0.26 8.55
CA PHE A 78 -9.37 -0.16 9.82
C PHE A 78 -10.37 0.13 10.96
N PRO A 79 -11.54 -0.53 10.97
CA PRO A 79 -12.57 -0.24 11.95
C PRO A 79 -12.06 -0.53 13.36
N THR A 80 -12.25 0.43 14.27
CA THR A 80 -11.76 0.35 15.66
C THR A 80 -12.23 -0.92 16.37
N ALA A 81 -13.46 -1.37 16.09
CA ALA A 81 -14.04 -2.59 16.66
C ALA A 81 -13.26 -3.87 16.29
N LEU A 82 -12.53 -3.88 15.17
CA LEU A 82 -11.78 -5.04 14.70
C LEU A 82 -10.27 -4.94 14.95
N THR A 83 -9.76 -3.85 15.53
CA THR A 83 -8.31 -3.60 15.68
C THR A 83 -7.58 -4.65 16.53
N HIS A 84 -8.29 -5.32 17.44
CA HIS A 84 -7.73 -6.41 18.28
C HIS A 84 -7.92 -7.80 17.67
N ASN A 85 -8.75 -7.92 16.63
CA ASN A 85 -9.06 -9.20 15.98
C ASN A 85 -8.38 -9.34 14.62
N GLU A 86 -8.26 -8.28 13.84
CA GLU A 86 -7.60 -8.32 12.54
C GLU A 86 -6.12 -7.98 12.66
N ILE A 87 -5.29 -8.63 11.83
CA ILE A 87 -3.89 -8.28 11.68
C ILE A 87 -3.79 -7.51 10.36
N LYS A 88 -3.76 -6.18 10.45
CA LYS A 88 -3.64 -5.29 9.30
C LYS A 88 -2.63 -4.17 9.49
N ALA A 89 -2.05 -3.74 8.38
CA ALA A 89 -1.27 -2.53 8.20
C ALA A 89 -1.45 -2.00 6.78
N VAL A 90 -1.08 -0.75 6.54
CA VAL A 90 -0.88 -0.22 5.20
C VAL A 90 0.56 -0.47 4.77
N THR A 91 0.76 -0.87 3.52
CA THR A 91 2.09 -1.06 2.93
C THR A 91 2.15 -0.59 1.50
N VAL A 92 3.36 -0.24 1.05
CA VAL A 92 3.68 -0.32 -0.38
C VAL A 92 3.94 -1.79 -0.72
N PRO A 93 3.33 -2.35 -1.78
CA PRO A 93 3.54 -3.74 -2.16
C PRO A 93 5.01 -4.10 -2.29
N PHE A 94 5.39 -5.23 -1.69
CA PHE A 94 6.72 -5.84 -1.78
C PHE A 94 7.88 -4.97 -1.30
N GLN A 95 7.61 -3.89 -0.55
CA GLN A 95 8.63 -3.05 0.07
C GLN A 95 8.52 -3.12 1.59
N ASN A 96 9.63 -2.84 2.28
CA ASN A 96 9.68 -2.81 3.74
C ASN A 96 9.19 -1.46 4.31
N ILE A 97 8.05 -0.97 3.82
CA ILE A 97 7.44 0.28 4.29
C ILE A 97 6.02 -0.02 4.71
N THR A 98 5.79 0.05 6.02
CA THR A 98 4.49 -0.24 6.63
C THR A 98 4.12 0.82 7.65
N PHE A 99 2.81 1.11 7.76
CA PHE A 99 2.25 2.09 8.69
C PHE A 99 0.77 1.79 8.97
N ASN A 100 0.13 2.57 9.84
CA ASN A 100 -1.29 2.42 10.21
C ASN A 100 -1.67 0.99 10.65
N TYR A 101 -0.99 0.48 11.67
CA TYR A 101 -1.18 -0.88 12.17
C TYR A 101 -2.41 -0.99 13.07
N THR A 102 -3.11 -2.12 12.94
CA THR A 102 -4.03 -2.64 13.96
C THR A 102 -3.30 -2.97 15.26
N GLU A 103 -4.00 -2.88 16.40
CA GLU A 103 -3.44 -3.17 17.73
C GLU A 103 -2.96 -4.62 17.84
N ARG A 104 -3.70 -5.56 17.24
CA ARG A 104 -3.27 -6.97 17.18
C ARG A 104 -1.92 -7.11 16.46
N PHE A 105 -1.71 -6.39 15.35
CA PHE A 105 -0.45 -6.47 14.63
C PHE A 105 0.69 -5.81 15.39
N LYS A 106 0.47 -4.64 16.00
CA LYS A 106 1.46 -3.98 16.88
C LYS A 106 1.93 -4.93 17.99
N LYS A 107 1.01 -5.68 18.60
CA LYS A 107 1.36 -6.67 19.63
C LYS A 107 2.25 -7.78 19.09
N ILE A 108 1.92 -8.36 17.93
CA ILE A 108 2.73 -9.41 17.29
C ILE A 108 4.15 -8.91 17.00
N LEU A 109 4.28 -7.71 16.41
CA LEU A 109 5.59 -7.12 16.12
C LEU A 109 6.39 -6.82 17.40
N LYS A 110 5.72 -6.40 18.48
CA LYS A 110 6.37 -6.18 19.78
C LYS A 110 6.88 -7.49 20.40
N GLU A 111 6.12 -8.58 20.26
CA GLU A 111 6.49 -9.91 20.77
C GLU A 111 7.65 -10.53 19.97
N ALA A 112 7.79 -10.19 18.69
CA ALA A 112 8.88 -10.65 17.83
C ALA A 112 10.27 -10.13 18.25
N GLY A 113 10.33 -9.05 19.03
CA GLY A 113 11.57 -8.43 19.49
C GLY A 113 12.10 -7.32 18.58
N LYS A 114 13.08 -6.56 19.08
CA LYS A 114 13.60 -5.35 18.42
C LYS A 114 14.44 -5.63 17.17
N ASP A 115 15.01 -6.83 17.07
CA ASP A 115 15.90 -7.23 15.97
C ASP A 115 15.12 -7.89 14.82
N PHE A 116 13.79 -7.96 14.91
CA PHE A 116 12.96 -8.53 13.86
C PHE A 116 12.88 -7.59 12.66
N ASP A 117 13.36 -8.06 11.50
CA ASP A 117 13.18 -7.39 10.22
C ASP A 117 12.04 -8.03 9.42
N MET A 118 11.07 -7.21 9.02
CA MET A 118 9.86 -7.67 8.35
C MET A 118 10.10 -7.85 6.85
N THR A 119 10.73 -8.96 6.48
CA THR A 119 11.03 -9.33 5.09
C THR A 119 10.13 -10.46 4.60
N ILE A 120 9.70 -10.37 3.33
CA ILE A 120 8.88 -11.42 2.72
C ILE A 120 9.78 -12.63 2.49
N ARG A 121 9.32 -13.81 2.94
CA ARG A 121 10.04 -15.07 2.77
C ARG A 121 10.35 -15.35 1.29
N ASP A 122 11.60 -15.73 1.00
CA ASP A 122 12.09 -16.13 -0.33
C ASP A 122 11.84 -15.08 -1.42
N PHE A 123 11.85 -13.80 -1.05
CA PHE A 123 11.54 -12.70 -1.95
C PHE A 123 12.70 -11.70 -2.01
N ASP A 124 13.58 -11.91 -2.98
CA ASP A 124 14.74 -11.06 -3.22
C ASP A 124 14.47 -9.95 -4.27
N GLN A 125 15.49 -9.14 -4.53
CA GLN A 125 15.42 -8.07 -5.54
C GLN A 125 15.15 -8.60 -6.95
N HIS A 126 15.61 -9.80 -7.30
CA HIS A 126 15.40 -10.39 -8.62
C HIS A 126 13.95 -10.85 -8.80
N GLN A 127 13.36 -11.49 -7.77
CA GLN A 127 11.94 -11.82 -7.73
C GLN A 127 11.07 -10.56 -7.80
N PHE A 128 11.45 -9.51 -7.07
CA PHE A 128 10.78 -8.22 -7.14
C PHE A 128 10.79 -7.63 -8.57
N TYR A 129 11.94 -7.65 -9.24
CA TYR A 129 12.07 -7.15 -10.61
C TYR A 129 11.18 -7.94 -11.60
N ILE A 130 11.26 -9.28 -11.57
CA ILE A 130 10.44 -10.14 -12.43
C ILE A 130 8.95 -9.88 -12.19
N LEU A 131 8.53 -9.82 -10.92
CA LEU A 131 7.13 -9.58 -10.57
C LEU A 131 6.63 -8.26 -11.13
N ASN A 132 7.42 -7.19 -11.02
CA ASN A 132 7.08 -5.88 -11.57
C ASN A 132 6.94 -5.90 -13.09
N CYS A 133 7.83 -6.60 -13.79
CA CYS A 133 7.74 -6.81 -15.23
C CYS A 133 6.47 -7.58 -15.61
N CYS A 134 6.13 -8.64 -14.88
CA CYS A 134 4.88 -9.39 -15.10
C CYS A 134 3.65 -8.51 -14.86
N LEU A 135 3.63 -7.67 -13.81
CA LEU A 135 2.53 -6.74 -13.54
C LEU A 135 2.32 -5.77 -14.71
N ILE A 136 3.40 -5.20 -15.24
CA ILE A 136 3.37 -4.33 -16.42
C ILE A 136 2.77 -5.06 -17.63
N LEU A 137 3.23 -6.28 -17.90
CA LEU A 137 2.76 -7.06 -19.04
C LEU A 137 1.28 -7.42 -18.92
N ASN A 138 0.82 -7.78 -17.72
CA ASN A 138 -0.61 -8.04 -17.48
C ASN A 138 -1.44 -6.75 -17.64
N SER A 139 -1.01 -5.64 -17.05
CA SER A 139 -1.80 -4.39 -17.07
C SER A 139 -1.89 -3.72 -18.44
N PHE A 140 -0.89 -3.89 -19.32
CA PHE A 140 -0.79 -3.10 -20.56
C PHE A 140 -0.59 -3.87 -21.84
N TYR A 141 -0.32 -5.17 -21.77
CA TYR A 141 0.00 -5.99 -22.94
C TYR A 141 -0.86 -7.25 -23.03
N ASN A 142 -1.98 -7.30 -22.29
CA ASN A 142 -2.96 -8.39 -22.27
C ASN A 142 -2.28 -9.76 -22.14
N ARG A 143 -1.35 -9.85 -21.19
CA ARG A 143 -0.78 -11.13 -20.76
C ARG A 143 -1.50 -11.60 -19.50
N ASP A 144 -1.50 -12.91 -19.31
CA ASP A 144 -2.15 -13.57 -18.18
C ASP A 144 -1.10 -14.31 -17.35
N PHE A 145 -0.24 -13.57 -16.68
CA PHE A 145 0.63 -14.12 -15.65
C PHE A 145 -0.17 -14.43 -14.38
N ASP A 146 0.03 -15.61 -13.80
CA ASP A 146 -0.57 -16.00 -12.54
C ASP A 146 0.22 -15.42 -11.35
N PHE A 147 -0.47 -14.63 -10.52
CA PHE A 147 0.06 -14.05 -9.27
C PHE A 147 -0.49 -14.74 -8.01
N SER A 148 -1.07 -15.93 -8.15
CA SER A 148 -1.69 -16.69 -7.05
C SER A 148 -0.69 -17.22 -6.01
N ARG A 149 0.62 -17.17 -6.30
CA ARG A 149 1.68 -17.63 -5.39
C ARG A 149 1.54 -16.92 -4.05
N PRO A 150 1.27 -17.67 -2.95
CA PRO A 150 1.14 -17.05 -1.64
C PRO A 150 2.49 -16.54 -1.15
N LEU A 151 2.48 -15.34 -0.58
CA LEU A 151 3.62 -14.73 0.09
C LEU A 151 3.46 -14.86 1.60
N PHE A 152 4.57 -14.92 2.33
CA PHE A 152 4.57 -15.14 3.77
C PHE A 152 5.54 -14.22 4.50
N TYR A 153 5.15 -13.84 5.71
CA TYR A 153 6.07 -13.35 6.74
C TYR A 153 6.30 -14.44 7.79
N ASP A 154 7.54 -14.54 8.23
CA ASP A 154 7.95 -15.38 9.34
C ASP A 154 8.25 -14.50 10.54
N ILE A 155 7.34 -14.50 11.51
CA ILE A 155 7.45 -13.63 12.68
C ILE A 155 7.58 -14.53 13.91
N PRO A 156 8.70 -14.46 14.67
CA PRO A 156 8.80 -15.16 15.94
C PRO A 156 7.73 -14.63 16.91
N ASP A 157 7.13 -15.53 17.70
CA ASP A 157 6.34 -15.11 18.85
C ASP A 157 7.23 -14.90 20.09
N LYS A 158 6.60 -14.51 21.21
CA LYS A 158 7.27 -14.26 22.49
C LYS A 158 8.10 -15.43 23.03
N ASP A 159 7.79 -16.66 22.60
CA ASP A 159 8.46 -17.89 23.04
C ASP A 159 9.54 -18.31 22.01
N GLY A 160 9.79 -17.48 20.99
CA GLY A 160 10.74 -17.73 19.91
C GLY A 160 10.21 -18.67 18.82
N ILE A 161 8.93 -19.06 18.88
CA ILE A 161 8.34 -19.97 17.89
C ILE A 161 8.02 -19.16 16.63
N ILE A 162 8.56 -19.58 15.49
CA ILE A 162 8.28 -18.95 14.21
C ILE A 162 6.83 -19.21 13.80
N ARG A 163 6.07 -18.12 13.63
CA ARG A 163 4.70 -18.13 13.12
C ARG A 163 4.71 -17.69 11.65
N HIS A 164 3.95 -18.43 10.84
CA HIS A 164 3.87 -18.20 9.40
C HIS A 164 2.59 -17.44 9.07
N TYR A 165 2.73 -16.22 8.58
CA TYR A 165 1.62 -15.34 8.25
C TYR A 165 1.51 -15.19 6.75
N ARG A 166 0.40 -15.65 6.18
CA ARG A 166 0.12 -15.40 4.75
C ARG A 166 -0.19 -13.93 4.53
N ILE A 167 0.47 -13.34 3.54
CA ILE A 167 0.26 -11.96 3.10
C ILE A 167 -0.93 -11.94 2.14
N MET A 168 -1.89 -11.05 2.40
CA MET A 168 -2.99 -10.75 1.47
C MET A 168 -2.95 -9.26 1.13
N TYR A 169 -2.80 -8.97 -0.16
CA TYR A 169 -2.88 -7.62 -0.69
C TYR A 169 -4.28 -7.35 -1.24
N ASN A 170 -4.83 -6.18 -0.92
CA ASN A 170 -6.02 -5.64 -1.56
C ASN A 170 -5.62 -4.83 -2.81
N ALA A 171 -5.97 -5.33 -3.99
CA ALA A 171 -5.65 -4.71 -5.27
C ALA A 171 -6.60 -3.56 -5.65
N ASP A 172 -7.76 -3.43 -5.00
CA ASP A 172 -8.75 -2.36 -5.29
C ASP A 172 -8.16 -0.97 -5.07
N PHE A 173 -7.15 -0.88 -4.21
CA PHE A 173 -6.47 0.35 -3.83
C PHE A 173 -5.10 0.53 -4.49
N MET A 174 -4.77 -0.34 -5.45
CA MET A 174 -3.60 -0.22 -6.31
C MET A 174 -4.01 0.26 -7.69
N GLU A 175 -3.11 0.97 -8.37
CA GLU A 175 -3.22 1.21 -9.81
C GLU A 175 -1.85 1.06 -10.46
N ILE A 176 -1.83 0.93 -11.78
CA ILE A 176 -0.60 1.05 -12.54
C ILE A 176 -0.90 2.00 -13.67
N ILE A 177 -0.18 3.13 -13.71
CA ILE A 177 -0.42 4.19 -14.69
C ILE A 177 0.83 4.32 -15.57
N LYS A 178 0.63 4.41 -16.88
CA LYS A 178 1.71 4.77 -17.82
C LYS A 178 2.10 6.23 -17.61
N LYS A 179 3.40 6.52 -17.47
CA LYS A 179 3.84 7.91 -17.53
C LYS A 179 3.53 8.50 -18.92
N LYS A 180 2.91 9.68 -18.98
CA LYS A 180 2.75 10.42 -20.24
C LYS A 180 4.14 10.64 -20.86
N LYS A 181 4.38 10.17 -22.10
CA LYS A 181 5.58 10.51 -22.85
C LYS A 181 5.65 12.04 -22.97
N LYS A 182 6.67 12.67 -22.40
CA LYS A 182 7.11 13.98 -22.92
C LYS A 182 7.59 13.72 -24.34
N ASN A 183 7.07 14.46 -25.32
CA ASN A 183 7.47 14.36 -26.72
C ASN A 183 8.99 14.33 -26.85
N VAL A 184 9.55 13.17 -27.20
CA VAL A 184 10.90 13.06 -27.73
C VAL A 184 10.73 12.52 -29.15
N SER A 185 10.77 13.45 -30.09
CA SER A 185 10.98 13.20 -31.51
C SER A 185 12.21 12.29 -31.70
N LYS A 186 11.99 11.11 -32.30
CA LYS A 186 12.95 10.15 -32.86
C LYS A 186 14.18 9.81 -32.01
N VAL A 187 14.26 8.57 -31.52
CA VAL A 187 15.33 7.57 -31.80
C VAL A 187 14.80 6.18 -31.41
N LEU A 188 15.14 5.19 -32.23
CA LEU A 188 14.82 3.78 -32.15
C LEU A 188 15.46 3.08 -30.94
N ASN A 189 14.85 1.94 -30.57
CA ASN A 189 15.34 0.83 -29.76
C ASN A 189 15.27 0.96 -28.22
N GLY A 190 14.36 0.14 -27.65
CA GLY A 190 14.47 -0.39 -26.29
C GLY A 190 14.14 0.58 -25.15
N ALA A 191 12.92 1.11 -25.09
CA ALA A 191 12.43 1.82 -23.91
C ALA A 191 11.30 1.01 -23.26
N GLY A 192 11.60 0.35 -22.13
CA GLY A 192 10.61 -0.30 -21.29
C GLY A 192 9.60 0.72 -20.72
N PRO A 193 8.41 0.27 -20.32
CA PRO A 193 7.39 1.16 -19.77
C PRO A 193 7.72 1.55 -18.32
N ASP A 194 8.02 2.83 -18.12
CA ASP A 194 8.13 3.46 -16.80
C ASP A 194 6.71 3.71 -16.24
N CYS A 195 6.33 2.97 -15.19
CA CYS A 195 4.98 2.97 -14.63
C CYS A 195 4.95 3.52 -13.20
N ALA A 196 3.84 4.12 -12.75
CA ALA A 196 3.66 4.56 -11.37
C ALA A 196 2.54 3.78 -10.68
N VAL A 197 2.75 3.41 -9.42
CA VAL A 197 1.79 2.65 -8.59
C VAL A 197 1.30 3.57 -7.46
N PRO A 198 0.00 3.92 -7.34
CA PRO A 198 -0.55 4.43 -6.10
C PRO A 198 -0.64 3.29 -5.09
N ALA A 199 -0.05 3.52 -3.93
CA ALA A 199 -0.14 2.62 -2.79
C ALA A 199 -1.26 3.04 -1.86
N LEU A 200 -2.28 2.20 -1.77
CA LEU A 200 -2.85 1.85 -0.48
C LEU A 200 -3.07 0.35 -0.53
N VAL A 201 -2.42 -0.43 0.33
CA VAL A 201 -2.77 -1.83 0.46
C VAL A 201 -3.01 -2.12 1.91
N ALA A 202 -4.29 -2.35 2.25
CA ALA A 202 -4.66 -2.96 3.51
C ALA A 202 -4.16 -4.41 3.47
N MET A 203 -3.01 -4.63 4.08
CA MET A 203 -2.49 -5.97 4.29
C MET A 203 -3.42 -6.67 5.28
N LYS A 204 -3.95 -7.85 4.95
CA LYS A 204 -4.56 -8.74 5.95
C LYS A 204 -3.65 -9.94 6.09
N THR A 205 -3.11 -10.17 7.29
CA THR A 205 -2.42 -11.43 7.56
C THR A 205 -3.33 -12.38 8.30
N LYS A 206 -3.37 -13.63 7.84
CA LYS A 206 -3.99 -14.74 8.55
C LYS A 206 -2.87 -15.67 9.00
N ALA A 207 -2.81 -15.96 10.30
CA ALA A 207 -1.97 -17.04 10.81
C ALA A 207 -2.48 -18.35 10.18
N VAL A 208 -1.58 -19.07 9.53
CA VAL A 208 -1.85 -20.41 8.97
C VAL A 208 -1.46 -21.46 10.00
#